data_AF-A0A7S1ALG8-F1
#
_entry.id   AF-A0A7S1ALG8-F1
#
_cell.length_a   1.000
_cell.length_b   1.000
_cell.length_c   1.000
_cell.angle_alpha   90.00
_cell.angle_beta   90.00
_cell.angle_gamma   90.00
#
_symmetry.space_group_name_H-M   'P 1'
#
loop_
_entity.id
_entity.type
_entity.pdbx_description
1 polymer ?
#
loop_
_entity_poly.entity_id
_entity_poly.type
_entity_poly.pdbx_seq_one_letter_code
_entity_poly.pdbx_strand_id
1 'polypeptide(L)'
;QKWPETLSCSVNDKELFHISPPQKGHKRRDAPKKISVQLRSGTNSFDVKVTDPCLKRFVLAIVRTTPQKVRQVCTTVPVASQEVCRQRLGQLMFSSMLESTGDEVHAAGSDRCKLTCPITIARMVTPVRGLKCMHLQCFDLVGYLVSNLRMGAFNRRWICPVCDLVL
;
A
#
# COMPACT_ATOMS: atom_id res chain seq x y z
N GLN A 1 3.30 -4.23 11.65
CA GLN A 1 4.14 -3.46 12.58
C GLN A 1 3.27 -2.99 13.74
N LYS A 2 3.77 -3.08 14.98
CA LYS A 2 3.03 -2.70 16.19
C LYS A 2 4.03 -2.09 17.19
N TRP A 3 3.66 -0.97 17.80
CA TRP A 3 4.38 -0.40 18.93
C TRP A 3 3.92 -1.07 20.23
N PRO A 4 4.75 -1.10 21.28
CA PRO A 4 4.33 -1.55 22.62
C PRO A 4 3.21 -0.67 23.18
N GLU A 5 2.63 -1.05 24.32
CA GLU A 5 1.58 -0.29 24.99
C GLU A 5 1.96 1.19 25.14
N THR A 6 3.14 1.48 25.73
CA THR A 6 3.73 2.82 25.71
C THR A 6 5.20 2.79 25.32
N LEU A 7 5.65 3.88 24.69
CA LEU A 7 7.06 4.12 24.40
C LEU A 7 7.35 5.62 24.38
N SER A 8 8.37 6.07 25.09
CA SER A 8 8.98 7.39 24.87
C SER A 8 10.39 7.22 24.34
N CYS A 9 10.76 8.06 23.38
CA CYS A 9 12.09 8.09 22.81
C CYS A 9 12.61 9.52 22.85
N SER A 10 13.78 9.68 23.46
CA SER A 10 14.56 10.90 23.47
C SER A 10 15.86 10.69 22.71
N VAL A 11 16.27 11.72 21.96
CA VAL A 11 17.51 11.74 21.19
C VAL A 11 18.31 12.97 21.61
N ASN A 12 19.55 12.76 22.04
CA ASN A 12 20.42 13.84 22.52
C ASN A 12 19.74 14.68 23.62
N ASP A 13 19.18 14.01 24.63
CA ASP A 13 18.50 14.58 25.80
C ASP A 13 17.22 15.40 25.50
N LYS A 14 16.73 15.34 24.26
CA LYS A 14 15.46 15.96 23.85
C LYS A 14 14.44 14.90 23.48
N GLU A 15 13.21 15.05 23.98
CA GLU A 15 12.12 14.16 23.59
C GLU A 15 11.85 14.28 22.08
N LEU A 16 11.78 13.14 21.41
CA LEU A 16 11.51 13.05 19.98
C LEU A 16 10.05 12.69 19.71
N PHE A 17 9.58 11.63 20.35
CA PHE A 17 8.21 11.17 20.20
C PHE A 17 7.78 10.30 21.39
N HIS A 18 6.46 10.32 21.60
CA HIS A 18 5.78 9.45 22.55
C HIS A 18 4.68 8.64 21.86
N ILE A 19 4.52 7.39 22.29
CA ILE A 19 3.45 6.47 21.90
C ILE A 19 2.58 6.23 23.13
N SER A 20 1.34 6.69 23.07
CA SER A 20 0.34 6.49 24.12
C SER A 20 -0.39 5.14 23.98
N PRO A 21 -1.00 4.62 25.06
CA PRO A 21 -1.78 3.38 25.02
C PRO A 21 -2.89 3.42 23.97
N PRO A 22 -3.25 2.27 23.36
CA PRO A 22 -4.40 2.21 22.47
C PRO A 22 -5.70 2.54 23.24
N GLN A 23 -6.53 3.40 22.66
CA GLN A 23 -7.85 3.71 23.22
C GLN A 23 -8.78 2.49 23.11
N LYS A 24 -9.60 2.25 24.14
CA LYS A 24 -10.57 1.15 24.15
C LYS A 24 -11.48 1.23 22.91
N GLY A 25 -11.63 0.11 22.20
CA GLY A 25 -12.42 0.02 20.98
C GLY A 25 -11.75 0.56 19.71
N HIS A 26 -10.57 1.19 19.80
CA HIS A 26 -9.88 1.76 18.64
C HIS A 26 -8.55 1.06 18.35
N LYS A 27 -8.37 0.65 17.09
CA LYS A 27 -7.09 0.12 16.61
C LYS A 27 -6.09 1.26 16.40
N ARG A 28 -5.03 1.30 17.21
CA ARG A 28 -3.94 2.29 17.06
C ARG A 28 -3.21 2.07 15.72
N ARG A 29 -2.93 3.17 15.01
CA ARG A 29 -2.21 3.15 13.73
C ARG A 29 -0.70 3.29 13.98
N ASP A 30 -0.05 2.16 14.16
CA ASP A 30 1.39 2.12 14.44
C ASP A 30 2.20 2.25 13.14
N ALA A 31 3.02 3.30 13.09
CA ALA A 31 3.88 3.63 11.97
C ALA A 31 5.31 3.98 12.45
N PRO A 32 6.35 3.77 11.62
CA PRO A 32 7.70 4.22 11.92
C PRO A 32 7.73 5.72 12.21
N LYS A 33 8.63 6.15 13.11
CA LYS A 33 8.80 7.56 13.48
C LYS A 33 10.03 8.13 12.78
N LYS A 34 9.89 9.32 12.21
CA LYS A 34 11.01 10.04 11.58
C LYS A 34 11.86 10.65 12.69
N ILE A 35 13.12 10.23 12.77
CA ILE A 35 14.04 10.67 13.82
C ILE A 35 15.07 11.71 13.33
N SER A 36 15.20 11.88 12.01
CA SER A 36 16.28 12.64 11.38
C SER A 36 16.40 14.10 11.83
N VAL A 37 15.31 14.69 12.33
CA VAL A 37 15.25 16.10 12.73
C VAL A 37 16.06 16.42 14.00
N GLN A 38 16.36 15.43 14.82
CA GLN A 38 17.11 15.59 16.07
C GLN A 38 18.50 14.93 16.03
N LEU A 39 18.85 14.30 14.91
CA LEU A 39 20.17 13.73 14.73
C LEU A 39 21.19 14.84 14.45
N ARG A 40 22.39 14.68 15.00
CA ARG A 40 23.55 15.54 14.73
C ARG A 40 24.69 14.72 14.12
N SER A 41 25.66 15.42 13.53
CA SER A 41 26.91 14.80 13.10
C SER A 41 27.65 14.17 14.30
N GLY A 42 28.22 12.98 14.10
CA GLY A 42 28.91 12.23 15.14
C GLY A 42 27.98 11.35 15.97
N THR A 43 28.33 11.14 17.23
CA THR A 43 27.62 10.22 18.14
C THR A 43 26.30 10.81 18.60
N ASN A 44 25.23 10.02 18.46
CA ASN A 44 23.88 10.33 18.93
C ASN A 44 23.50 9.34 20.02
N SER A 45 22.99 9.84 21.15
CA SER A 45 22.48 9.00 22.25
C SER A 45 20.97 8.87 22.15
N PHE A 46 20.47 7.65 22.35
CA PHE A 46 19.04 7.33 22.36
C PHE A 46 18.66 6.81 23.73
N ASP A 47 17.72 7.49 24.39
CA ASP A 47 17.07 7.02 25.61
C ASP A 47 15.65 6.56 25.24
N VAL A 48 15.34 5.30 25.51
CA VAL A 48 14.05 4.71 25.16
C VAL A 48 13.45 4.05 26.39
N LYS A 49 12.27 4.53 26.79
CA LYS A 49 11.50 3.96 27.90
C LYS A 49 10.27 3.28 27.33
N VAL A 50 10.07 2.02 27.72
CA VAL A 50 9.02 1.17 27.17
C VAL A 50 8.24 0.52 28.29
N THR A 51 6.92 0.42 28.14
CA THR A 51 6.07 -0.38 29.00
C THR A 51 5.15 -1.23 28.13
N ASP A 52 5.17 -2.55 28.36
CA ASP A 52 4.27 -3.51 27.72
C ASP A 52 4.26 -4.81 28.54
N PRO A 53 3.13 -5.50 28.68
CA PRO A 53 3.08 -6.80 29.36
C PRO A 53 3.97 -7.88 28.72
N CYS A 54 4.35 -7.74 27.45
CA CYS A 54 5.09 -8.73 26.67
C CYS A 54 6.32 -8.14 25.96
N LEU A 55 7.15 -7.37 26.65
CA LEU A 55 8.34 -6.69 26.09
C LEU A 55 9.24 -7.57 25.22
N LYS A 56 9.43 -8.85 25.57
CA LYS A 56 10.27 -9.80 24.82
C LYS A 56 9.81 -10.05 23.37
N ARG A 57 8.60 -9.62 23.01
CA ARG A 57 8.05 -9.74 21.64
C ARG A 57 8.42 -8.58 20.72
N PHE A 58 9.09 -7.56 21.25
CA PHE A 58 9.40 -6.34 20.51
C PHE A 58 10.90 -6.23 20.23
N VAL A 59 11.20 -5.72 19.04
CA VAL A 59 12.54 -5.29 18.64
C VAL A 59 12.44 -3.86 18.16
N LEU A 60 13.36 -3.00 18.61
CA LEU A 60 13.51 -1.66 18.08
C LEU A 60 14.59 -1.67 16.99
N ALA A 61 14.27 -1.10 15.84
CA ALA A 61 15.21 -0.96 14.74
C ALA A 61 15.26 0.49 14.27
N ILE A 62 16.46 1.00 14.06
CA ILE A 62 16.71 2.29 13.40
C ILE A 62 17.18 1.98 11.99
N VAL A 63 16.45 2.50 11.00
CA VAL A 63 16.72 2.20 9.59
C VAL A 63 16.94 3.50 8.83
N ARG A 64 18.05 3.57 8.10
CA ARG A 64 18.28 4.64 7.13
C ARG A 64 17.42 4.37 5.91
N THR A 65 16.57 5.33 5.55
CA THR A 65 15.70 5.25 4.37
C THR A 65 16.04 6.37 3.41
N THR A 66 15.88 6.09 2.11
CA THR A 66 16.01 7.09 1.06
C THR A 66 14.61 7.35 0.49
N PRO A 67 14.07 8.58 0.62
CA PRO A 67 12.78 8.91 0.04
C PRO A 67 12.81 8.73 -1.47
N GLN A 68 11.83 8.01 -2.03
CA GLN A 68 11.66 7.88 -3.47
C GLN A 68 10.47 8.69 -3.95
N LYS A 69 10.66 9.39 -5.07
CA LYS A 69 9.56 10.11 -5.74
C LYS A 69 8.71 9.10 -6.49
N VAL A 70 7.39 9.34 -6.56
CA VAL A 70 6.46 8.47 -7.30
C VAL A 70 6.93 8.20 -8.74
N ARG A 71 7.45 9.23 -9.43
CA ARG A 71 8.00 9.08 -10.79
C ARG A 71 9.13 8.04 -10.89
N GLN A 72 9.98 7.94 -9.88
CA GLN A 72 11.07 6.96 -9.86
C GLN A 72 10.55 5.55 -9.57
N VAL A 73 9.52 5.42 -8.73
CA VAL A 73 8.88 4.13 -8.47
C VAL A 73 8.17 3.63 -9.74
N CYS A 74 7.56 4.52 -10.52
CA CYS A 74 6.93 4.14 -11.79
C CYS A 74 7.90 3.45 -12.74
N THR A 75 9.18 3.84 -12.78
CA THR A 75 10.18 3.23 -13.68
C THR A 75 10.63 1.85 -13.23
N THR A 76 10.34 1.44 -11.99
CA THR A 76 10.71 0.12 -11.45
C THR A 76 9.55 -0.87 -11.49
N VAL A 77 8.35 -0.45 -11.88
CA VAL A 77 7.19 -1.35 -11.95
C VAL A 77 7.38 -2.34 -13.09
N PRO A 78 7.28 -3.66 -12.84
CA PRO A 78 7.41 -4.67 -13.88
C PRO A 78 6.36 -4.50 -14.97
N VAL A 79 6.80 -4.55 -16.23
CA VAL A 79 5.93 -4.51 -17.40
C VAL A 79 5.87 -5.92 -17.98
N ALA A 80 4.67 -6.50 -18.05
CA ALA A 80 4.46 -7.78 -18.71
C ALA A 80 4.59 -7.63 -20.23
N SER A 81 5.06 -8.67 -20.90
CA SER A 81 5.12 -8.67 -22.37
C SER A 81 3.72 -8.60 -22.98
N GLN A 82 3.64 -8.10 -24.20
CA GLN A 82 2.38 -8.03 -24.94
C GLN A 82 1.69 -9.40 -25.06
N GLU A 83 2.47 -10.47 -25.24
CA GLU A 83 1.93 -11.82 -25.36
C GLU A 83 1.26 -12.29 -24.07
N VAL A 84 1.92 -12.08 -22.92
CA VAL A 84 1.35 -12.40 -21.61
C VAL A 84 0.08 -11.59 -21.36
N CYS A 85 0.08 -10.30 -21.72
CA CYS A 85 -1.12 -9.46 -21.61
C CYS A 85 -2.26 -9.97 -22.48
N ARG A 86 -1.99 -10.34 -23.73
CA ARG A 86 -2.99 -10.85 -24.68
C ARG A 86 -3.59 -12.16 -24.20
N GLN A 87 -2.76 -13.11 -23.77
CA GLN A 87 -3.21 -14.39 -23.23
C GLN A 87 -4.10 -14.19 -22.00
N ARG A 88 -3.70 -13.33 -21.07
CA ARG A 88 -4.49 -13.04 -19.86
C ARG A 88 -5.83 -12.37 -20.19
N LEU A 89 -5.86 -11.43 -21.12
CA LEU A 89 -7.13 -10.82 -21.55
C LEU A 89 -8.08 -11.85 -22.17
N GLY A 90 -7.55 -12.74 -23.02
CA GLY A 90 -8.34 -13.84 -23.60
C GLY A 90 -8.94 -14.75 -22.54
N GLN A 91 -8.16 -15.12 -21.51
CA GLN A 91 -8.64 -15.93 -20.39
C GLN A 91 -9.77 -15.25 -19.60
N LEU A 92 -9.62 -13.94 -19.31
CA LEU A 92 -10.64 -13.19 -18.56
C LEU A 92 -11.96 -13.02 -19.31
N MET A 93 -11.88 -12.81 -20.63
CA MET A 93 -13.06 -12.72 -21.48
C MET A 93 -13.74 -14.08 -21.62
N PHE A 94 -12.96 -15.15 -21.79
CA PHE A 94 -13.51 -16.50 -21.90
C PHE A 94 -14.17 -16.98 -20.61
N SER A 95 -13.59 -16.69 -19.43
CA SER A 95 -14.21 -17.01 -18.15
C SER A 95 -15.55 -16.29 -17.96
N SER A 96 -15.64 -15.02 -18.38
CA SER A 96 -16.88 -14.23 -18.32
C SER A 96 -17.99 -14.83 -19.20
N MET A 97 -17.63 -15.34 -20.39
CA MET A 97 -18.57 -16.03 -21.29
C MET A 97 -19.10 -17.34 -20.70
N LEU A 98 -18.25 -18.14 -20.05
CA LEU A 98 -18.65 -19.42 -19.45
C LEU A 98 -19.57 -19.26 -18.23
N GLU A 99 -19.49 -18.13 -17.52
CA GLU A 99 -20.37 -17.83 -16.39
C GLU A 99 -21.78 -17.36 -16.83
N SER A 100 -21.96 -17.04 -18.12
CA SER A 100 -23.19 -16.44 -18.66
C SER A 100 -24.09 -17.43 -19.43
N THR A 101 -24.06 -18.74 -19.11
CA THR A 101 -24.76 -19.82 -19.85
C THR A 101 -26.30 -19.86 -19.69
N GLY A 102 -26.95 -18.74 -19.36
CA GLY A 102 -28.38 -18.55 -19.62
C GLY A 102 -28.59 -18.12 -21.06
N ASP A 103 -29.71 -18.47 -21.68
CA ASP A 103 -30.07 -18.30 -23.11
C ASP A 103 -30.08 -16.84 -23.64
N GLU A 104 -29.53 -15.91 -22.87
CA GLU A 104 -29.32 -14.51 -23.23
C GLU A 104 -27.82 -14.24 -23.24
N VAL A 105 -27.25 -13.96 -24.42
CA VAL A 105 -25.89 -13.44 -24.56
C VAL A 105 -25.85 -12.02 -23.98
N HIS A 106 -25.91 -11.91 -22.65
CA HIS A 106 -25.51 -10.71 -21.97
C HIS A 106 -24.00 -10.66 -22.06
N ALA A 107 -23.47 -9.69 -22.78
CA ALA A 107 -22.14 -9.19 -22.49
C ALA A 107 -22.20 -8.63 -21.06
N ALA A 108 -21.95 -9.49 -20.07
CA ALA A 108 -21.97 -9.13 -18.66
C ALA A 108 -21.09 -7.88 -18.48
N GLY A 109 -21.51 -6.94 -17.63
CA GLY A 109 -20.82 -5.66 -17.45
C GLY A 109 -19.32 -5.79 -17.08
N SER A 110 -18.87 -6.98 -16.71
CA SER A 110 -17.47 -7.39 -16.54
C SER A 110 -16.62 -7.25 -17.81
N ASP A 111 -17.21 -7.35 -19.00
CA ASP A 111 -16.52 -7.25 -20.30
C ASP A 111 -16.24 -5.82 -20.75
N ARG A 112 -16.80 -4.82 -20.04
CA ARG A 112 -16.63 -3.40 -20.37
C ARG A 112 -15.64 -2.74 -19.41
N CYS A 113 -14.45 -2.41 -19.92
CA CYS A 113 -13.49 -1.59 -19.19
C CYS A 113 -13.75 -0.10 -19.43
N LYS A 114 -13.70 0.72 -18.38
CA LYS A 114 -13.72 2.18 -18.47
C LYS A 114 -12.30 2.69 -18.67
N LEU A 115 -12.13 3.67 -19.56
CA LEU A 115 -10.87 4.41 -19.71
C LEU A 115 -10.61 5.41 -18.56
N THR A 116 -11.62 5.65 -17.74
CA THR A 116 -11.53 6.47 -16.52
C THR A 116 -11.01 5.62 -15.36
N CYS A 117 -10.02 6.14 -14.63
CA CYS A 117 -9.46 5.52 -13.44
C CYS A 117 -10.47 5.54 -12.29
N PRO A 118 -10.71 4.42 -11.59
CA PRO A 118 -11.60 4.40 -10.42
C PRO A 118 -11.05 5.16 -9.20
N ILE A 119 -9.75 5.45 -9.17
CA ILE A 119 -9.10 6.18 -8.05
C ILE A 119 -9.15 7.68 -8.28
N THR A 120 -8.72 8.13 -9.47
CA THR A 120 -8.55 9.57 -9.76
C THR A 120 -9.79 10.17 -10.41
N ILE A 121 -10.74 9.35 -10.85
CA ILE A 121 -11.93 9.77 -11.60
C ILE A 121 -11.55 10.58 -12.86
N ALA A 122 -10.35 10.34 -13.39
CA ALA A 122 -9.81 10.98 -14.58
C ALA A 122 -9.38 9.92 -15.61
N ARG A 123 -9.20 10.33 -16.86
CA ARG A 123 -8.69 9.43 -17.92
C ARG A 123 -7.34 8.86 -17.50
N MET A 124 -7.19 7.53 -17.56
CA MET A 124 -5.94 6.86 -17.26
C MET A 124 -4.86 7.28 -18.27
N VAL A 125 -3.67 7.61 -17.76
CA VAL A 125 -2.48 7.86 -18.57
C VAL A 125 -1.64 6.60 -18.66
N THR A 126 -1.48 5.90 -17.54
CA THR A 126 -0.74 4.64 -17.46
C THR A 126 -1.64 3.57 -16.84
N PRO A 127 -2.46 2.86 -17.66
CA PRO A 127 -3.36 1.84 -17.15
C PRO A 127 -2.57 0.63 -16.66
N VAL A 128 -2.78 0.25 -15.41
CA VAL A 128 -2.14 -0.89 -14.76
C VAL A 128 -3.16 -1.77 -14.04
N ARG A 129 -2.73 -2.99 -13.73
CA ARG A 129 -3.47 -3.98 -12.95
C ARG A 129 -2.49 -4.91 -12.24
N GLY A 130 -2.92 -5.51 -11.14
CA GLY A 130 -2.16 -6.58 -10.48
C GLY A 130 -1.94 -7.82 -11.34
N LEU A 131 -0.84 -8.52 -11.10
CA LEU A 131 -0.52 -9.77 -11.79
C LEU A 131 -1.51 -10.90 -11.51
N LYS A 132 -2.18 -10.88 -10.35
CA LYS A 132 -3.16 -11.89 -9.93
C LYS A 132 -4.62 -11.44 -10.06
N CYS A 133 -4.84 -10.22 -10.56
CA CYS A 133 -6.19 -9.68 -10.73
C CYS A 133 -6.96 -10.41 -11.83
N MET A 134 -8.18 -10.85 -11.50
CA MET A 134 -9.11 -11.54 -12.40
C MET A 134 -10.31 -10.65 -12.79
N HIS A 135 -10.04 -9.43 -13.22
CA HIS A 135 -11.04 -8.46 -13.69
C HIS A 135 -10.48 -7.66 -14.86
N LEU A 136 -11.31 -7.08 -15.74
CA LEU A 136 -10.85 -6.30 -16.90
C LEU A 136 -10.61 -4.80 -16.64
N GLN A 137 -11.14 -4.22 -15.56
CA GLN A 137 -10.91 -2.80 -15.26
C GLN A 137 -9.44 -2.55 -14.87
N CYS A 138 -8.81 -1.53 -15.44
CA CYS A 138 -7.49 -1.04 -15.00
C CYS A 138 -7.63 0.20 -14.10
N PHE A 139 -6.54 0.62 -13.50
CA PHE A 139 -6.43 1.89 -12.78
C PHE A 139 -5.12 2.60 -13.14
N ASP A 140 -5.06 3.90 -12.91
CA ASP A 140 -3.87 4.69 -13.24
C ASP A 140 -2.73 4.46 -12.25
N LEU A 141 -1.52 4.18 -12.76
CA LEU A 141 -0.35 3.86 -11.94
C LEU A 141 0.03 4.99 -10.98
N VAL A 142 0.11 6.23 -11.47
CA VAL A 142 0.51 7.37 -10.65
C VAL A 142 -0.56 7.64 -9.59
N GLY A 143 -1.83 7.62 -9.99
CA GLY A 143 -2.97 7.72 -9.08
C GLY A 143 -2.92 6.69 -7.96
N TYR A 144 -2.61 5.44 -8.30
CA TYR A 144 -2.48 4.34 -7.35
C TYR A 144 -1.35 4.55 -6.34
N LEU A 145 -0.14 4.89 -6.82
CA LEU A 145 1.02 5.11 -5.95
C LEU A 145 0.82 6.31 -5.01
N VAL A 146 0.25 7.41 -5.51
CA VAL A 146 -0.07 8.60 -4.70
C VAL A 146 -1.13 8.27 -3.64
N SER A 147 -2.18 7.53 -4.01
CA SER A 147 -3.22 7.09 -3.07
C SER A 147 -2.62 6.26 -1.93
N ASN A 148 -1.78 5.27 -2.25
CA ASN A 148 -1.09 4.44 -1.27
C ASN A 148 -0.14 5.23 -0.36
N LEU A 149 0.57 6.22 -0.91
CA LEU A 149 1.46 7.08 -0.13
C LEU A 149 0.68 7.89 0.92
N ARG A 150 -0.49 8.43 0.53
CA ARG A 150 -1.35 9.25 1.40
C ARG A 150 -2.21 8.43 2.35
N MET A 151 -2.40 7.14 2.07
CA MET A 151 -3.27 6.28 2.86
C MET A 151 -2.72 6.05 4.27
N GLY A 152 -3.38 6.62 5.29
CA GLY A 152 -2.98 6.42 6.69
C GLY A 152 -3.27 5.02 7.24
N ALA A 153 -4.17 4.26 6.60
CA ALA A 153 -4.49 2.88 6.97
C ALA A 153 -3.53 1.91 6.26
N PHE A 154 -2.40 1.58 6.89
CA PHE A 154 -1.38 0.70 6.31
C PHE A 154 -1.91 -0.68 5.89
N ASN A 155 -2.91 -1.20 6.59
CA ASN A 155 -3.56 -2.48 6.27
C ASN A 155 -4.45 -2.42 5.02
N ARG A 156 -4.68 -1.23 4.45
CA ARG A 156 -5.40 -1.05 3.20
C ARG A 156 -4.48 -0.61 2.05
N ARG A 157 -3.18 -0.40 2.34
CA ARG A 157 -2.20 -0.13 1.29
C ARG A 157 -1.91 -1.39 0.49
N TRP A 158 -1.51 -1.19 -0.75
CA TRP A 158 -1.13 -2.25 -1.70
C TRP A 158 -2.28 -3.24 -1.96
N ILE A 159 -3.51 -2.74 -1.89
CA ILE A 159 -4.72 -3.47 -2.24
C ILE A 159 -5.22 -2.96 -3.59
N CYS A 160 -5.68 -3.86 -4.46
CA CYS A 160 -6.30 -3.52 -5.73
C CYS A 160 -7.60 -2.74 -5.48
N PRO A 161 -7.79 -1.54 -6.08
CA PRO A 161 -9.00 -0.74 -5.88
C PRO A 161 -10.26 -1.31 -6.58
N VAL A 162 -10.11 -2.42 -7.33
CA VAL A 162 -11.21 -3.05 -8.06
C VAL A 162 -11.67 -4.35 -7.42
N CYS A 163 -10.73 -5.20 -6.99
CA CYS A 163 -11.03 -6.56 -6.53
C CYS A 163 -10.47 -6.90 -5.15
N ASP A 164 -9.94 -5.91 -4.43
CA ASP A 164 -9.41 -6.04 -3.06
C ASP A 164 -8.30 -7.09 -2.84
N LEU A 165 -7.71 -7.63 -3.91
CA LEU A 165 -6.52 -8.48 -3.83
C LEU A 165 -5.28 -7.65 -3.45
N VAL A 166 -4.40 -8.25 -2.64
CA VAL A 166 -3.08 -7.68 -2.34
C VAL A 166 -2.20 -7.72 -3.60
N LEU A 167 -1.52 -6.60 -3.88
CA LEU A 167 -0.66 -6.38 -5.05
C LEU A 167 0.83 -6.48 -4.72
#